data_AF-A0A7C1H760-F1
#
_entry.id   AF-A0A7C1H760-F1
#
_cell.length_a   1.000
_cell.length_b   1.000
_cell.length_c   1.000
_cell.angle_alpha   90.00
_cell.angle_beta   90.00
_cell.angle_gamma   90.00
#
_symmetry.space_group_name_H-M   'P 1'
#
loop_
_entity.id
_entity.type
_entity.pdbx_description
1 polymer ?
#
loop_
_entity_poly.entity_id
_entity_poly.type
_entity_poly.pdbx_seq_one_letter_code
_entity_poly.pdbx_strand_id
1 'polypeptide(L)'
;MDNDLIKLLRKNKAMLIEKWVLMTLQTYPDQSARFFIKEKNPFANPVGNTLEHSLTELFDALVDGQDIKTIVPILDGMAHIRAVQGFSPSRSLSFLLFLKEIIRQELNEDVRRLNLHEQAVDFGARIDGVLLLAFDAFMKCREKLYQIRVNEMLRQHSGLLKRAGLECVYPQEKDGGHRGVNLEESN
;
A
#
# COMPACT_ATOMS: atom_id res chain seq x y z
N MET A 1 -4.42 10.99 31.04
CA MET A 1 -4.00 12.32 30.56
C MET A 1 -4.67 12.53 29.23
N ASP A 2 -5.37 13.65 29.06
CA ASP A 2 -5.74 14.08 27.71
C ASP A 2 -4.46 14.13 26.86
N ASN A 3 -4.50 13.55 25.67
CA ASN A 3 -3.34 13.57 24.79
C ASN A 3 -3.26 14.98 24.16
N ASP A 4 -2.51 15.88 24.81
CA ASP A 4 -2.37 17.27 24.40
C ASP A 4 -1.65 17.41 23.05
N LEU A 5 -0.81 16.44 22.68
CA LEU A 5 -0.30 16.35 21.32
C LEU A 5 -1.43 16.11 20.32
N ILE A 6 -2.36 15.19 20.60
CA ILE A 6 -3.51 14.95 19.72
C ILE A 6 -4.33 16.23 19.54
N LYS A 7 -4.54 17.02 20.60
CA LYS A 7 -5.20 18.34 20.49
C LYS A 7 -4.41 19.29 19.57
N LEU A 8 -3.09 19.35 19.73
CA LEU A 8 -2.21 20.17 18.89
C LEU A 8 -2.25 19.73 17.43
N LEU A 9 -2.23 18.42 17.16
CA LEU A 9 -2.34 17.86 15.82
C LEU A 9 -3.68 18.19 15.17
N ARG A 10 -4.80 18.04 15.90
CA ARG A 10 -6.14 18.41 15.39
C ARG A 10 -6.23 19.91 15.08
N LYS A 11 -5.70 20.76 15.96
CA LYS A 11 -5.68 22.21 15.75
C LYS A 11 -4.96 22.60 14.46
N ASN A 12 -3.90 21.87 14.10
CA ASN A 12 -3.08 22.15 12.94
C ASN A 12 -3.39 21.25 11.73
N LYS A 13 -4.48 20.46 11.78
CA LYS A 13 -4.82 19.42 10.79
C LYS A 13 -4.75 19.93 9.35
N ALA A 14 -5.40 21.06 9.04
CA ALA A 14 -5.47 21.58 7.67
C ALA A 14 -4.07 21.80 7.06
N MET A 15 -3.18 22.47 7.81
CA MET A 15 -1.81 22.74 7.38
C MET A 15 -0.99 21.45 7.24
N LEU A 16 -1.12 20.52 8.21
CA LEU A 16 -0.40 19.25 8.18
C LEU A 16 -0.82 18.41 6.96
N ILE A 17 -2.12 18.31 6.67
CA ILE A 17 -2.65 17.61 5.51
C ILE A 17 -2.18 18.25 4.21
N GLU A 18 -2.28 19.58 4.09
CA GLU A 18 -1.85 20.29 2.88
C GLU A 18 -0.38 20.00 2.55
N LYS A 19 0.51 20.13 3.54
CA LYS A 19 1.94 19.80 3.36
C LYS A 19 2.15 18.33 3.05
N TRP A 20 1.39 17.45 3.70
CA TRP A 20 1.52 16.01 3.51
C TRP A 20 1.11 15.58 2.10
N VAL A 21 0.00 16.11 1.58
CA VAL A 21 -0.44 15.91 0.20
C VAL A 21 0.61 16.43 -0.76
N LEU A 22 1.13 17.65 -0.54
CA LEU A 22 2.14 18.25 -1.40
C LEU A 22 3.42 17.40 -1.48
N MET A 23 3.99 17.02 -0.33
CA MET A 23 5.19 16.17 -0.29
C MET A 23 4.92 14.80 -0.93
N THR A 24 3.71 14.27 -0.77
CA THR A 24 3.32 13.01 -1.39
C THR A 24 3.23 13.14 -2.91
N LEU A 25 2.63 14.20 -3.44
CA LEU A 25 2.55 14.44 -4.88
C LEU A 25 3.91 14.67 -5.52
N GLN A 26 4.85 15.29 -4.80
CA GLN A 26 6.24 15.47 -5.26
C GLN A 26 7.00 14.16 -5.44
N THR A 27 6.48 13.04 -4.93
CA THR A 27 7.06 11.73 -5.24
C THR A 27 6.71 11.22 -6.62
N TYR A 28 5.77 11.82 -7.35
CA TYR A 28 5.47 11.48 -8.74
C TYR A 28 6.49 12.12 -9.70
N PRO A 29 6.62 11.63 -10.95
CA PRO A 29 7.44 12.31 -11.95
C PRO A 29 7.03 13.79 -12.10
N ASP A 30 8.02 14.67 -12.31
CA ASP A 30 7.85 16.14 -12.25
C ASP A 30 6.65 16.67 -13.05
N GLN A 31 6.43 16.15 -14.26
CA GLN A 31 5.31 16.58 -15.11
C GLN A 31 3.95 16.23 -14.48
N SER A 32 3.81 15.01 -13.96
CA SER A 32 2.59 14.55 -13.28
C SER A 32 2.40 15.29 -11.95
N ALA A 33 3.46 15.47 -11.17
CA ALA A 33 3.41 16.21 -9.91
C ALA A 33 2.91 17.66 -10.13
N ARG A 34 3.48 18.38 -11.10
CA ARG A 34 3.05 19.74 -11.46
C ARG A 34 1.57 19.80 -11.87
N PHE A 35 1.12 18.83 -12.67
CA PHE A 35 -0.28 18.74 -13.06
C PHE A 35 -1.19 18.52 -11.86
N PHE A 36 -0.90 17.53 -11.01
CA PHE A 36 -1.72 17.21 -9.84
C PHE A 36 -1.75 18.33 -8.79
N ILE A 37 -0.69 19.12 -8.68
CA ILE A 37 -0.64 20.28 -7.76
C ILE A 37 -1.48 21.45 -8.29
N LYS A 38 -1.42 21.70 -9.61
CA LYS A 38 -2.07 22.85 -10.26
C LYS A 38 -3.56 22.63 -10.51
N GLU A 39 -3.95 21.44 -10.94
CA GLU A 39 -5.34 21.12 -11.29
C GLU A 39 -6.16 20.82 -10.03
N LYS A 40 -7.18 21.64 -9.76
CA LYS A 40 -8.03 21.52 -8.57
C LYS A 40 -9.37 20.84 -8.86
N ASN A 41 -9.74 20.68 -10.13
CA ASN A 41 -10.98 19.99 -10.49
C ASN A 41 -10.85 18.49 -10.20
N PRO A 42 -11.70 17.91 -9.32
CA PRO A 42 -11.61 16.49 -8.94
C PRO A 42 -11.81 15.52 -10.11
N PHE A 43 -12.58 15.91 -11.13
CA PHE A 43 -12.80 15.08 -12.32
C PHE A 43 -11.59 15.10 -13.26
N ALA A 44 -10.88 16.23 -13.34
CA ALA A 44 -9.66 16.35 -14.15
C ALA A 44 -8.42 15.82 -13.41
N ASN A 45 -8.46 15.77 -12.08
CA ASN A 45 -7.38 15.31 -11.20
C ASN A 45 -7.86 14.27 -10.18
N PRO A 46 -8.27 13.06 -10.63
CA PRO A 46 -8.76 12.02 -9.74
C PRO A 46 -7.68 11.51 -8.78
N VAL A 47 -6.39 11.53 -9.20
CA VAL A 47 -5.26 11.08 -8.37
C VAL A 47 -5.04 12.04 -7.20
N GLY A 48 -4.95 13.35 -7.46
CA GLY A 48 -4.78 14.36 -6.42
C GLY A 48 -5.94 14.34 -5.42
N ASN A 49 -7.18 14.28 -5.91
CA ASN A 49 -8.36 14.22 -5.06
C ASN A 49 -8.39 12.94 -4.19
N THR A 50 -8.05 11.79 -4.76
CA THR A 50 -8.02 10.52 -4.00
C THR A 50 -6.92 10.55 -2.94
N LEU A 51 -5.75 11.11 -3.26
CA LEU A 51 -4.66 11.26 -2.29
C LEU A 51 -5.04 12.20 -1.15
N GLU A 52 -5.64 13.35 -1.44
CA GLU A 52 -6.09 14.29 -0.41
C GLU A 52 -7.11 13.66 0.54
N HIS A 53 -8.11 12.96 -0.01
CA HIS A 53 -9.11 12.25 0.79
C HIS A 53 -8.48 11.15 1.65
N SER A 54 -7.67 10.28 1.05
CA SER A 54 -7.07 9.13 1.75
C SER A 54 -6.08 9.56 2.84
N LEU A 55 -5.29 10.62 2.59
CA LEU A 55 -4.37 11.14 3.59
C LEU A 55 -5.11 11.86 4.73
N THR A 56 -6.22 12.52 4.43
CA THR A 56 -7.09 13.10 5.46
C THR A 56 -7.68 12.03 6.36
N GLU A 57 -8.24 10.96 5.77
CA GLU A 57 -8.81 9.84 6.50
C GLU A 57 -7.75 9.10 7.33
N LEU A 58 -6.57 8.88 6.75
CA LEU A 58 -5.46 8.25 7.45
C LEU A 58 -4.96 9.09 8.63
N PHE A 59 -4.89 10.42 8.48
CA PHE A 59 -4.56 11.31 9.58
C PHE A 59 -5.56 11.18 10.73
N ASP A 60 -6.85 11.21 10.43
CA ASP A 60 -7.90 11.06 11.45
C ASP A 60 -7.78 9.69 12.14
N ALA A 61 -7.59 8.62 11.38
CA ALA A 61 -7.39 7.28 11.94
C ALA A 61 -6.17 7.24 12.88
N LEU A 62 -5.04 7.82 12.46
CA LEU A 62 -3.81 7.95 13.25
C LEU A 62 -4.00 8.81 14.50
N VAL A 63 -4.82 9.86 14.45
CA VAL A 63 -5.09 10.73 15.60
C VAL A 63 -6.07 10.06 16.57
N ASP A 64 -7.04 9.33 16.06
CA ASP A 64 -8.17 8.78 16.82
C ASP A 64 -7.87 7.45 17.54
N GLY A 65 -6.71 6.85 17.33
CA GLY A 65 -6.45 5.53 17.95
C GLY A 65 -7.02 4.35 17.15
N GLN A 66 -7.49 4.57 15.91
CA GLN A 66 -8.13 3.54 15.12
C GLN A 66 -7.23 2.32 14.89
N ASP A 67 -7.87 1.16 14.82
CA ASP A 67 -7.21 -0.12 14.68
C ASP A 67 -6.78 -0.41 13.23
N ILE A 68 -6.11 -1.54 13.07
CA ILE A 68 -5.59 -2.02 11.79
C ILE A 68 -6.70 -2.27 10.77
N LYS A 69 -7.91 -2.66 11.22
CA LYS A 69 -9.03 -2.97 10.32
C LYS A 69 -9.55 -1.72 9.63
N THR A 70 -9.46 -0.56 10.28
CA THR A 70 -9.78 0.74 9.68
C THR A 70 -8.63 1.25 8.81
N ILE A 71 -7.38 1.09 9.25
CA ILE A 71 -6.22 1.68 8.56
C ILE A 71 -5.85 0.94 7.27
N VAL A 72 -5.93 -0.40 7.25
CA VAL A 72 -5.50 -1.22 6.10
C VAL A 72 -6.29 -0.91 4.82
N PRO A 73 -7.63 -0.80 4.81
CA PRO A 73 -8.38 -0.44 3.62
C PRO A 73 -7.98 0.91 3.01
N ILE A 74 -7.69 1.92 3.84
CA ILE A 74 -7.22 3.24 3.39
C ILE A 74 -5.86 3.10 2.69
N LEU A 75 -4.96 2.32 3.30
CA LEU A 75 -3.64 2.04 2.76
C LEU A 75 -3.70 1.23 1.47
N ASP A 76 -4.61 0.26 1.36
CA ASP A 76 -4.80 -0.57 0.15
C ASP A 76 -5.18 0.28 -1.05
N GLY A 77 -6.07 1.27 -0.88
CA GLY A 77 -6.44 2.21 -1.94
C GLY A 77 -5.22 2.97 -2.48
N MET A 78 -4.41 3.54 -1.58
CA MET A 78 -3.22 4.29 -1.99
C MET A 78 -2.09 3.40 -2.51
N ALA A 79 -1.87 2.24 -1.88
CA ALA A 79 -0.89 1.25 -2.30
C ALA A 79 -1.21 0.72 -3.69
N HIS A 80 -2.48 0.47 -4.00
CA HIS A 80 -2.93 0.02 -5.31
C HIS A 80 -2.64 1.06 -6.40
N ILE A 81 -3.01 2.33 -6.17
CA ILE A 81 -2.73 3.44 -7.10
C ILE A 81 -1.23 3.50 -7.41
N ARG A 82 -0.37 3.38 -6.39
CA ARG A 82 1.08 3.51 -6.56
C ARG A 82 1.76 2.24 -7.09
N ALA A 83 1.22 1.06 -6.77
CA ALA A 83 1.69 -0.23 -7.29
C ALA A 83 1.44 -0.35 -8.80
N VAL A 84 0.27 0.08 -9.27
CA VAL A 84 -0.04 0.12 -10.71
C VAL A 84 0.93 1.04 -11.45
N GLN A 85 1.35 2.13 -10.82
CA GLN A 85 2.30 3.09 -11.38
C GLN A 85 3.78 2.62 -11.32
N GLY A 86 4.04 1.40 -10.84
CA GLY A 86 5.38 0.80 -10.89
C GLY A 86 6.38 1.35 -9.86
N PHE A 87 5.91 2.01 -8.80
CA PHE A 87 6.77 2.51 -7.74
C PHE A 87 7.45 1.37 -6.97
N SER A 88 8.70 1.59 -6.53
CA SER A 88 9.37 0.69 -5.58
C SER A 88 8.62 0.68 -4.23
N PRO A 89 8.72 -0.40 -3.42
CA PRO A 89 8.08 -0.44 -2.11
C PRO A 89 8.43 0.78 -1.23
N SER A 90 9.72 1.15 -1.19
CA SER A 90 10.19 2.30 -0.43
C SER A 90 9.55 3.60 -0.86
N ARG A 91 9.42 3.85 -2.18
CA ARG A 91 8.80 5.06 -2.72
C ARG A 91 7.28 5.04 -2.62
N SER A 92 6.65 3.87 -2.60
CA SER A 92 5.20 3.72 -2.41
C SER A 92 4.77 4.06 -0.99
N LEU A 93 5.63 3.81 0.00
CA LEU A 93 5.30 3.92 1.43
C LEU A 93 5.96 5.13 2.12
N SER A 94 6.90 5.82 1.44
CA SER A 94 7.63 6.95 2.01
C SER A 94 6.73 8.07 2.53
N PHE A 95 5.52 8.21 1.97
CA PHE A 95 4.57 9.23 2.41
C PHE A 95 4.24 9.11 3.91
N LEU A 96 4.20 7.90 4.49
CA LEU A 96 3.93 7.72 5.92
C LEU A 96 4.98 8.40 6.78
N LEU A 97 6.24 8.38 6.34
CA LEU A 97 7.36 9.01 7.04
C LEU A 97 7.33 10.55 6.92
N PHE A 98 6.74 11.10 5.86
CA PHE A 98 6.64 12.55 5.68
C PHE A 98 5.80 13.19 6.79
N LEU A 99 4.79 12.52 7.32
CA LEU A 99 3.99 13.06 8.42
C LEU A 99 4.85 13.31 9.67
N LYS A 100 5.77 12.40 10.01
CA LYS A 100 6.73 12.58 11.12
C LYS A 100 7.60 13.81 10.88
N GLU A 101 8.07 13.97 9.64
CA GLU A 101 8.90 15.11 9.25
C GLU A 101 8.14 16.43 9.38
N ILE A 102 6.93 16.50 8.85
CA ILE A 102 6.09 17.70 8.90
C ILE A 102 5.79 18.08 10.35
N ILE A 103 5.40 17.13 11.20
CA ILE A 103 5.15 17.40 12.62
C ILE A 103 6.41 17.97 13.30
N ARG A 104 7.58 17.38 13.01
CA ARG A 104 8.86 17.84 13.55
C ARG A 104 9.23 19.24 13.06
N GLN A 105 8.97 19.56 11.79
CA GLN A 105 9.31 20.88 11.24
C GLN A 105 8.36 21.97 11.73
N GLU A 106 7.07 21.68 11.74
CA GLU A 106 6.04 22.70 11.94
C GLU A 106 5.66 22.90 13.40
N LEU A 107 5.74 21.84 14.21
CA LEU A 107 5.21 21.84 15.59
C LEU A 107 6.30 21.73 16.66
N ASN A 108 7.59 21.71 16.30
CA ASN A 108 8.67 21.52 17.29
C ASN A 108 8.70 22.61 18.37
N GLU A 109 8.45 23.88 18.04
CA GLU A 109 8.38 24.94 19.05
C GLU A 109 7.19 24.77 19.99
N ASP A 110 6.03 24.37 19.47
CA ASP A 110 4.85 24.06 20.29
C ASP A 110 5.07 22.83 21.17
N VAL A 111 5.66 21.77 20.62
CA VAL A 111 6.01 20.53 21.34
C VAL A 111 6.98 20.83 22.48
N ARG A 112 8.00 21.66 22.25
CA ARG A 112 8.93 22.10 23.30
C ARG A 112 8.25 22.92 24.38
N ARG A 113 7.48 23.94 23.97
CA ARG A 113 6.78 24.84 24.89
C ARG A 113 5.79 24.11 25.79
N LEU A 114 5.11 23.10 25.26
CA LEU A 114 4.09 22.32 25.96
C LEU A 114 4.66 21.04 26.61
N ASN A 115 5.97 20.80 26.52
CA ASN A 115 6.66 19.60 27.01
C ASN A 115 6.04 18.27 26.52
N LEU A 116 5.73 18.20 25.22
CA LEU A 116 5.03 17.07 24.58
C LEU A 116 5.98 16.07 23.89
N HIS A 117 7.26 16.06 24.26
CA HIS A 117 8.28 15.26 23.58
C HIS A 117 7.98 13.76 23.61
N GLU A 118 7.61 13.22 24.77
CA GLU A 118 7.27 11.80 24.93
C GLU A 118 6.05 11.42 24.09
N GLN A 119 4.99 12.23 24.13
CA GLN A 119 3.80 12.04 23.31
C GLN A 119 4.13 12.06 21.81
N ALA A 120 5.06 12.92 21.38
CA ALA A 120 5.49 13.02 19.99
C ALA A 120 6.29 11.77 19.55
N VAL A 121 7.10 11.22 20.45
CA VAL A 121 7.80 9.95 20.23
C VAL A 121 6.80 8.80 20.10
N ASP A 122 5.81 8.71 21.01
CA ASP A 122 4.77 7.68 20.97
C ASP A 122 3.94 7.75 19.68
N PHE A 123 3.57 8.96 19.27
CA PHE A 123 2.87 9.16 18.00
C PHE A 123 3.74 8.75 16.80
N GLY A 124 5.04 9.05 16.85
CA GLY A 124 6.01 8.60 15.87
C GLY A 124 6.12 7.08 15.78
N ALA A 125 6.16 6.38 16.92
CA ALA A 125 6.19 4.92 16.98
C ALA A 125 4.91 4.30 16.41
N ARG A 126 3.76 4.96 16.61
CA ARG A 126 2.51 4.54 15.99
C ARG A 126 2.54 4.63 14.46
N ILE A 127 3.08 5.71 13.91
CA ILE A 127 3.28 5.84 12.45
C ILE A 127 4.18 4.71 11.94
N ASP A 128 5.24 4.37 12.66
CA ASP A 128 6.15 3.29 12.29
C ASP A 128 5.44 1.93 12.29
N GLY A 129 4.56 1.67 13.26
CA GLY A 129 3.70 0.48 13.27
C GLY A 129 2.76 0.41 12.06
N VAL A 130 2.15 1.54 11.68
CA VAL A 130 1.30 1.64 10.49
C VAL A 130 2.11 1.41 9.21
N LEU A 131 3.36 1.88 9.13
CA LEU A 131 4.25 1.64 8.01
C LEU A 131 4.55 0.15 7.80
N LEU A 132 4.79 -0.59 8.87
CA LEU A 132 5.01 -2.04 8.77
C LEU A 132 3.78 -2.77 8.23
N LEU A 133 2.57 -2.39 8.68
CA LEU A 133 1.32 -2.96 8.17
C LEU A 133 1.06 -2.57 6.71
N ALA A 134 1.36 -1.33 6.34
CA ALA A 134 1.28 -0.85 4.97
C ALA A 134 2.20 -1.63 4.04
N PHE A 135 3.38 -2.02 4.55
CA PHE A 135 4.32 -2.85 3.80
C PHE A 135 3.74 -4.22 3.49
N ASP A 136 3.17 -4.91 4.47
CA ASP A 136 2.53 -6.22 4.27
C ASP A 136 1.37 -6.14 3.26
N ALA A 137 0.53 -5.11 3.39
CA ALA A 137 -0.59 -4.86 2.49
C ALA A 137 -0.12 -4.60 1.04
N PHE A 138 0.87 -3.71 0.88
CA PHE A 138 1.50 -3.42 -0.41
C PHE A 138 2.10 -4.67 -1.05
N MET A 139 2.80 -5.50 -0.26
CA MET A 139 3.43 -6.73 -0.74
C MET A 139 2.41 -7.75 -1.23
N LYS A 140 1.31 -7.96 -0.49
CA LYS A 140 0.19 -8.81 -0.92
C LYS A 140 -0.43 -8.32 -2.23
N CYS A 141 -0.62 -7.00 -2.38
CA CYS A 141 -1.13 -6.41 -3.62
C CYS A 141 -0.18 -6.69 -4.80
N ARG A 142 1.11 -6.48 -4.60
CA ARG A 142 2.15 -6.67 -5.63
C ARG A 142 2.28 -8.14 -6.05
N GLU A 143 2.21 -9.06 -5.11
CA GLU A 143 2.19 -10.50 -5.38
C GLU A 143 1.01 -10.88 -6.27
N LYS A 144 -0.21 -10.43 -5.91
CA LYS A 144 -1.42 -10.68 -6.70
C LYS A 144 -1.30 -10.11 -8.13
N LEU A 145 -0.74 -8.90 -8.27
CA LEU A 145 -0.48 -8.30 -9.59
C LEU A 145 0.48 -9.14 -10.42
N TYR A 146 1.56 -9.66 -9.83
CA TYR A 146 2.48 -10.54 -10.54
C TYR A 146 1.83 -11.86 -10.92
N GLN A 147 1.04 -12.47 -10.03
CA GLN A 147 0.34 -13.71 -10.33
C GLN A 147 -0.65 -13.54 -11.50
N ILE A 148 -1.37 -12.41 -11.55
CA ILE A 148 -2.24 -12.09 -12.70
C ILE A 148 -1.41 -11.99 -13.99
N ARG A 149 -0.29 -11.26 -13.98
CA ARG A 149 0.58 -11.11 -15.16
C ARG A 149 1.14 -12.45 -15.66
N VAL A 150 1.63 -13.29 -14.75
CA VAL A 150 2.15 -14.63 -15.08
C VAL A 150 1.04 -15.50 -15.68
N ASN A 151 -0.14 -15.52 -15.06
CA ASN A 151 -1.29 -16.29 -15.56
C ASN A 151 -1.75 -15.81 -16.95
N GLU A 152 -1.72 -14.51 -17.20
CA GLU A 152 -2.05 -13.94 -18.51
C GLU A 152 -1.02 -14.36 -19.57
N MET A 153 0.28 -14.26 -19.26
CA MET A 153 1.34 -14.73 -20.16
C MET A 153 1.22 -16.23 -20.46
N LEU A 154 0.96 -17.07 -19.45
CA LEU A 154 0.79 -18.51 -19.64
C LEU A 154 -0.43 -18.82 -20.53
N ARG A 155 -1.54 -18.11 -20.34
CA ARG A 155 -2.74 -18.26 -21.19
C ARG A 155 -2.47 -17.86 -22.64
N GLN A 156 -1.76 -16.75 -22.87
CA GLN A 156 -1.41 -16.29 -24.21
C GLN A 156 -0.49 -17.30 -24.91
N HIS A 157 0.58 -17.77 -24.25
CA HIS A 157 1.48 -18.76 -24.84
C HIS A 157 0.81 -20.12 -25.08
N SER A 158 -0.03 -20.60 -24.17
CA SER A 158 -0.79 -21.84 -24.38
C SER A 158 -1.75 -21.71 -25.57
N GLY A 159 -2.41 -20.56 -25.74
CA GLY A 159 -3.24 -20.29 -26.91
C GLY A 159 -2.45 -20.30 -28.23
N LEU A 160 -1.26 -19.71 -28.24
CA LEU A 160 -0.38 -19.71 -29.42
C LEU A 160 0.14 -21.11 -29.75
N LEU A 161 0.59 -21.88 -28.75
CA LEU A 161 1.06 -23.26 -28.92
C LEU A 161 -0.05 -24.18 -29.45
N LYS A 162 -1.27 -24.05 -28.91
CA LYS A 162 -2.46 -24.76 -29.42
C LYS A 162 -2.77 -24.41 -30.87
N ARG A 163 -2.72 -23.11 -31.23
CA ARG A 163 -2.96 -22.66 -32.62
C ARG A 163 -1.86 -23.11 -33.58
N ALA A 164 -0.64 -23.27 -33.09
CA ALA A 164 0.50 -23.79 -33.86
C ALA A 164 0.53 -25.34 -33.94
N GLY A 165 -0.40 -26.04 -33.29
CA GLY A 165 -0.42 -27.51 -33.24
C GLY A 165 0.68 -28.14 -32.38
N LEU A 166 1.37 -27.34 -31.55
CA LEU A 166 2.49 -27.75 -30.71
C LEU A 166 2.00 -27.94 -29.27
N GLU A 167 1.15 -28.93 -29.02
CA GLU A 167 0.80 -29.29 -27.63
C GLU A 167 1.96 -30.06 -26.98
N CYS A 168 2.59 -29.45 -25.97
CA CYS A 168 3.47 -30.19 -25.05
C CYS A 168 2.59 -31.00 -24.09
N VAL A 169 2.40 -32.28 -24.39
CA VAL A 169 1.83 -33.24 -23.43
C VAL A 169 2.92 -33.58 -22.41
N TYR A 170 2.81 -33.04 -21.20
CA TYR A 170 3.62 -33.54 -20.08
C TYR A 170 3.14 -34.95 -19.73
N PRO A 171 4.00 -35.98 -19.76
CA PRO A 171 3.62 -37.30 -19.28
C PRO A 171 3.29 -37.19 -17.79
N GLN A 172 2.05 -37.48 -17.41
CA GLN A 172 1.70 -37.68 -16.01
C GLN A 172 2.49 -38.91 -15.53
N GLU A 173 3.35 -38.75 -14.54
CA GLU A 173 3.99 -39.89 -13.87
C GLU A 173 2.87 -40.80 -13.35
N LYS A 174 2.81 -42.02 -13.87
CA LYS A 174 1.86 -43.03 -13.41
C LYS A 174 2.21 -43.35 -11.96
N ASP A 175 1.34 -42.93 -11.04
CA ASP A 175 1.32 -43.44 -9.67
C ASP A 175 1.46 -44.96 -9.68
N GLY A 176 2.47 -45.45 -8.97
CA GLY A 176 2.79 -46.86 -8.83
C GLY A 176 1.67 -47.62 -8.12
N GLY A 177 0.68 -48.08 -8.88
CA GLY A 177 -0.37 -48.97 -8.42
C GLY A 177 0.14 -50.40 -8.30
N HIS A 178 0.17 -50.89 -7.06
CA HIS A 178 0.49 -52.25 -6.61
C HIS A 178 0.09 -53.39 -7.56
N ARG A 179 1.03 -54.31 -7.80
CA ARG A 179 0.79 -55.68 -8.30
C ARG A 179 -0.03 -56.46 -7.27
N GLY A 180 -1.33 -56.64 -7.52
CA GLY A 180 -2.12 -57.74 -6.97
C GLY A 180 -2.04 -58.92 -7.95
N VAL A 181 -1.24 -59.93 -7.62
CA VAL A 181 -1.22 -61.21 -8.34
C VAL A 181 -2.40 -62.03 -7.82
N ASN A 182 -3.45 -62.20 -8.63
CA ASN A 182 -4.45 -63.24 -8.39
C ASN A 182 -3.90 -64.56 -8.96
N LEU A 183 -3.54 -65.48 -8.08
CA LEU A 183 -3.39 -66.89 -8.39
C LEU A 183 -4.78 -67.51 -8.27
N GLU A 184 -5.44 -67.74 -9.41
CA GLU A 184 -6.57 -68.68 -9.47
C GLU A 184 -6.03 -70.08 -9.75
N GLU A 185 -6.39 -70.98 -8.84
CA GLU A 185 -6.14 -72.41 -8.85
C GLU A 185 -6.76 -73.07 -10.10
N SER A 186 -6.07 -74.07 -10.65
CA SER A 186 -6.65 -75.06 -11.55
C SER A 186 -6.05 -76.43 -11.25
N ASN A 187 -6.94 -77.31 -10.78
CA ASN A 187 -6.83 -78.77 -10.56
C ASN A 187 -5.92 -79.28 -9.44
#